data_AF-A0A965CLZ7-F1
#
_entry.id   AF-A0A965CLZ7-F1
#
_cell.length_a   1.000
_cell.length_b   1.000
_cell.length_c   1.000
_cell.angle_alpha   90.00
_cell.angle_beta   90.00
_cell.angle_gamma   90.00
#
_symmetry.space_group_name_H-M   'P 1'
#
loop_
_entity.id
_entity.type
_entity.pdbx_description
1 polymer ?
#
loop_
_entity_poly.entity_id
_entity_poly.type
_entity_poly.pdbx_seq_one_letter_code
_entity_poly.pdbx_strand_id
1 'polypeptide(L)'
;MFSSGSKYLLGITGLSLVAAVIYAFTVNPSDIGAIALLGLMVAGGFLAGINLHNGSGDAATAEEAVAAASPAPRDSAWPAVLALGTALVLVGLATVPVVFILGLAVMTGGAVEWLTLNWADRASNDRRYNNDMVRTRSVGPLEYPAASAVALGAVAYLFSRVMLNVSKSAG
;
A
#
# COMPACT_ATOMS: atom_id res chain seq x y z
N MET A 1 -18.85 10.66 22.19
CA MET A 1 -17.78 11.68 22.40
C MET A 1 -16.80 11.57 21.23
N PHE A 2 -16.25 12.68 20.73
CA PHE A 2 -15.26 12.64 19.63
C PHE A 2 -13.93 12.04 20.11
N SER A 3 -13.40 11.04 19.38
CA SER A 3 -12.06 10.48 19.59
C SER A 3 -10.96 11.53 19.37
N SER A 4 -9.77 11.29 19.90
CA SER A 4 -8.62 12.18 19.68
C SER A 4 -8.28 12.26 18.18
N GLY A 5 -8.37 11.13 17.47
CA GLY A 5 -8.16 11.08 16.02
C GLY A 5 -9.20 11.86 15.21
N SER A 6 -10.49 11.74 15.54
CA SER A 6 -11.55 12.47 14.84
C SER A 6 -11.46 13.98 15.05
N LYS A 7 -11.09 14.44 16.26
CA LYS A 7 -10.87 15.87 16.53
C LYS A 7 -9.74 16.45 15.67
N TYR A 8 -8.64 15.72 15.55
CA TYR A 8 -7.50 16.14 14.71
C TYR A 8 -7.90 16.25 13.24
N LEU A 9 -8.58 15.22 12.70
CA LEU A 9 -9.02 15.21 11.30
C LEU A 9 -10.07 16.28 10.99
N LEU A 10 -11.03 16.50 11.90
CA LEU A 10 -11.99 17.60 11.79
C LEU A 10 -11.28 18.97 11.88
N GLY A 11 -10.26 19.09 12.72
CA GLY A 11 -9.42 20.28 12.83
C GLY A 11 -8.69 20.59 11.52
N ILE A 12 -8.04 19.59 10.91
CA ILE A 12 -7.40 19.74 9.58
C ILE A 12 -8.44 20.12 8.54
N THR A 13 -9.60 19.48 8.53
CA THR A 13 -10.66 19.75 7.56
C THR A 13 -11.14 21.20 7.64
N GLY A 14 -11.45 21.67 8.86
CA GLY A 14 -11.87 23.04 9.09
C GLY A 14 -10.78 24.06 8.76
N LEU A 15 -9.53 23.80 9.16
CA LEU A 15 -8.39 24.67 8.85
C LEU A 15 -8.13 24.73 7.33
N SER A 16 -8.27 23.60 6.63
CA SER A 16 -8.11 23.53 5.17
C SER A 16 -9.18 24.34 4.45
N LEU A 17 -10.44 24.28 4.91
CA LEU A 17 -11.53 25.09 4.37
C LEU A 17 -11.27 26.59 4.58
N VAL A 18 -10.93 26.99 5.81
CA VAL A 18 -10.63 28.40 6.13
C VAL A 18 -9.45 28.90 5.31
N ALA A 19 -8.38 28.11 5.20
CA ALA A 19 -7.22 28.42 4.38
C ALA A 19 -7.60 28.53 2.89
N ALA A 20 -8.43 27.63 2.36
CA ALA A 20 -8.88 27.68 0.97
C ALA A 20 -9.68 28.97 0.68
N VAL A 21 -10.56 29.36 1.60
CA VAL A 21 -11.34 30.60 1.49
C VAL A 21 -10.41 31.82 1.51
N ILE A 22 -9.51 31.91 2.48
CA ILE A 22 -8.54 33.01 2.56
C ILE A 22 -7.67 33.07 1.32
N TYR A 23 -7.16 31.93 0.85
CA TYR A 23 -6.31 31.83 -0.34
C TYR A 23 -7.06 32.28 -1.60
N ALA A 24 -8.31 31.86 -1.77
CA ALA A 24 -9.15 32.25 -2.90
C ALA A 24 -9.39 33.77 -2.96
N PHE A 25 -9.51 34.43 -1.79
CA PHE A 25 -9.68 35.88 -1.71
C PHE A 25 -8.37 36.68 -1.83
N THR A 26 -7.25 36.14 -1.34
CA THR A 26 -5.99 36.89 -1.21
C THR A 26 -5.01 36.65 -2.36
N VAL A 27 -5.11 35.51 -3.04
CA VAL A 27 -4.20 35.11 -4.11
C VAL A 27 -4.96 34.97 -5.42
N ASN A 28 -5.62 33.82 -5.62
CA ASN A 28 -6.40 33.54 -6.81
C ASN A 28 -7.30 32.31 -6.57
N PRO A 29 -8.60 32.37 -6.89
CA PRO A 29 -9.54 31.27 -6.66
C PRO A 29 -9.31 30.04 -7.55
N SER A 30 -8.66 30.18 -8.71
CA SER A 30 -8.47 29.11 -9.68
C SER A 30 -7.05 28.52 -9.72
N ASP A 31 -6.20 28.89 -8.77
CA ASP A 31 -4.82 28.41 -8.72
C ASP A 31 -4.68 27.02 -8.11
N ILE A 32 -3.56 26.35 -8.42
CA ILE A 32 -3.21 25.02 -7.91
C ILE A 32 -3.26 24.98 -6.37
N GLY A 33 -2.94 26.08 -5.70
CA GLY A 33 -3.02 26.19 -4.24
C GLY A 33 -4.45 26.06 -3.70
N ALA A 34 -5.44 26.66 -4.35
CA ALA A 34 -6.84 26.54 -3.96
C ALA A 34 -7.34 25.10 -4.12
N ILE A 35 -6.97 24.45 -5.24
CA ILE A 35 -7.31 23.05 -5.52
C ILE A 35 -6.68 22.12 -4.48
N ALA A 36 -5.42 22.35 -4.11
CA ALA A 36 -4.73 21.55 -3.10
C ALA A 36 -5.39 21.66 -1.72
N LEU A 37 -5.78 22.86 -1.30
CA LEU A 37 -6.44 23.10 -0.01
C LEU A 37 -7.85 22.49 0.03
N LEU A 38 -8.62 22.60 -1.06
CA LEU A 38 -9.91 21.92 -1.19
C LEU A 38 -9.75 20.40 -1.22
N GLY A 39 -8.73 19.88 -1.88
CA GLY A 39 -8.39 18.45 -1.84
C GLY A 39 -8.08 17.96 -0.42
N LEU A 40 -7.30 18.74 0.33
CA LEU A 40 -6.99 18.44 1.74
C LEU A 40 -8.25 18.48 2.62
N MET A 41 -9.14 19.43 2.39
CA MET A 41 -10.45 19.49 3.07
C MET A 41 -11.28 18.23 2.79
N VAL A 42 -11.41 17.83 1.52
CA VAL A 42 -12.20 16.65 1.14
C VAL A 42 -11.59 15.37 1.72
N ALA A 43 -10.27 15.19 1.61
CA ALA A 43 -9.57 14.03 2.15
C ALA A 43 -9.67 13.97 3.68
N GLY A 44 -9.43 15.09 4.37
CA GLY A 44 -9.56 15.20 5.81
C GLY A 44 -10.99 14.90 6.29
N GLY A 45 -11.99 15.47 5.61
CA GLY A 45 -13.40 15.29 5.94
C GLY A 45 -13.87 13.85 5.73
N PHE A 46 -13.42 13.21 4.66
CA PHE A 46 -13.69 11.80 4.39
C PHE A 46 -13.09 10.89 5.47
N LEU A 47 -11.81 11.09 5.80
CA LEU A 47 -11.14 10.31 6.86
C LEU A 47 -11.78 10.57 8.23
N ALA A 48 -12.19 11.81 8.51
CA ALA A 48 -12.94 12.15 9.72
C ALA A 48 -14.28 11.40 9.75
N GLY A 49 -15.02 11.38 8.63
CA GLY A 49 -16.27 10.64 8.49
C GLY A 49 -16.12 9.14 8.77
N ILE A 50 -15.09 8.50 8.22
CA ILE A 50 -14.78 7.09 8.50
C ILE A 50 -14.50 6.87 10.00
N ASN A 51 -13.72 7.76 10.63
CA ASN A 51 -13.40 7.66 12.05
C ASN A 51 -14.65 7.80 12.94
N LEU A 52 -15.57 8.69 12.56
CA LEU A 52 -16.84 8.86 13.27
C LEU A 52 -17.76 7.65 13.09
N HIS A 53 -17.77 7.06 11.90
CA HIS A 53 -18.59 5.88 11.59
C HIS A 53 -18.12 4.63 12.33
N ASN A 54 -16.80 4.40 12.41
CA ASN A 54 -16.23 3.20 13.00
C ASN A 54 -16.15 3.23 14.54
N GLY A 55 -16.41 4.39 15.17
CA GLY A 55 -16.27 4.57 16.62
C GLY A 55 -14.81 4.80 17.07
N SER A 56 -14.64 5.24 18.32
CA SER A 56 -13.32 5.49 18.90
C SER A 56 -12.63 4.17 19.24
N GLY A 57 -11.67 3.74 18.42
CA GLY A 57 -10.70 2.71 18.78
C GLY A 57 -9.62 3.20 19.77
N ASP A 58 -9.89 4.31 20.46
CA ASP A 58 -8.98 4.93 21.41
C ASP A 58 -9.04 4.14 22.72
N ALA A 59 -7.93 3.52 23.09
CA ALA A 59 -7.75 3.05 24.45
C ALA A 59 -7.52 4.26 25.37
N ALA A 60 -8.37 4.45 26.37
CA ALA A 60 -8.24 5.56 27.32
C ALA A 60 -7.09 5.35 28.31
N THR A 61 -6.63 4.10 28.45
CA THR A 61 -5.54 3.71 29.35
C THR A 61 -4.54 2.80 28.65
N ALA A 62 -3.30 2.75 29.15
CA ALA A 62 -2.29 1.81 28.66
C ALA A 62 -2.74 0.34 28.81
N GLU A 63 -3.53 0.05 29.84
CA GLU A 63 -4.04 -1.29 30.12
C GLU A 63 -5.11 -1.72 29.11
N GLU A 64 -6.00 -0.80 28.74
CA GLU A 64 -6.95 -0.99 27.63
C GLU A 64 -6.24 -1.13 26.28
N ALA A 65 -5.15 -0.38 26.06
CA ALA A 65 -4.34 -0.48 24.85
C ALA A 65 -3.63 -1.84 24.73
N VAL A 66 -3.12 -2.37 25.84
CA VAL A 66 -2.51 -3.70 25.92
C VAL A 66 -3.56 -4.80 25.74
N ALA A 67 -4.74 -4.65 26.34
CA ALA A 67 -5.84 -5.59 26.18
C ALA A 67 -6.38 -5.62 24.73
N ALA A 68 -6.37 -4.47 24.04
CA ALA A 68 -6.75 -4.35 22.64
C ALA A 68 -5.61 -4.67 21.66
N ALA A 69 -4.38 -4.87 22.15
CA ALA A 69 -3.22 -5.10 21.30
C ALA A 69 -3.39 -6.43 20.55
N SER A 70 -3.48 -6.34 19.23
CA SER A 70 -3.41 -7.52 18.39
C SER A 70 -2.00 -8.11 18.45
N PRO A 71 -1.86 -9.45 18.42
CA PRO A 71 -0.55 -10.09 18.34
C PRO A 71 0.22 -9.56 17.12
N ALA A 72 1.55 -9.51 17.25
CA ALA A 72 2.42 -9.05 16.19
C ALA A 72 2.10 -9.81 14.88
N PRO A 73 1.93 -9.09 13.75
CA PRO A 73 1.79 -9.72 12.45
C PRO A 73 2.96 -10.67 12.18
N ARG A 74 2.70 -11.71 11.40
CA ARG A 74 3.76 -12.65 10.99
C ARG A 74 4.81 -11.93 10.13
N ASP A 75 6.04 -12.44 10.17
CA ASP A 75 7.09 -11.99 9.25
C ASP A 75 6.65 -12.24 7.80
N SER A 76 6.80 -11.22 6.94
CA SER A 76 6.37 -11.25 5.55
C SER A 76 7.36 -10.51 4.66
N ALA A 77 7.80 -11.17 3.58
CA ALA A 77 8.68 -10.57 2.58
C ALA A 77 7.92 -9.74 1.53
N TRP A 78 6.60 -9.90 1.45
CA TRP A 78 5.77 -9.29 0.39
C TRP A 78 5.71 -7.76 0.40
N PRO A 79 5.78 -7.03 1.53
CA PRO A 79 5.94 -5.58 1.52
C PRO A 79 7.20 -5.13 0.77
N ALA A 80 8.31 -5.88 0.90
CA ALA A 80 9.54 -5.59 0.20
C ALA A 80 9.42 -5.89 -1.31
N VAL A 81 8.71 -6.97 -1.67
CA VAL A 81 8.40 -7.29 -3.09
C VAL A 81 7.51 -6.22 -3.71
N LEU A 82 6.50 -5.73 -2.98
CA LEU A 82 5.65 -4.62 -3.40
C LEU A 82 6.48 -3.37 -3.64
N ALA A 83 7.35 -3.00 -2.69
CA ALA A 83 8.24 -1.85 -2.82
C ALA A 83 9.20 -1.97 -4.03
N LEU A 84 9.76 -3.17 -4.25
CA LEU A 84 10.57 -3.46 -5.43
C LEU A 84 9.77 -3.28 -6.73
N GLY A 85 8.55 -3.81 -6.78
CA GLY A 85 7.65 -3.63 -7.91
C GLY A 85 7.35 -2.16 -8.18
N THR A 86 7.05 -1.38 -7.15
CA THR A 86 6.86 0.08 -7.26
C THR A 86 8.11 0.78 -7.79
N ALA A 87 9.30 0.44 -7.30
CA ALA A 87 10.55 0.99 -7.80
C ALA A 87 10.75 0.66 -9.30
N LEU A 88 10.48 -0.58 -9.71
CA LEU A 88 10.55 -0.98 -11.12
C LEU A 88 9.53 -0.26 -12.00
N VAL A 89 8.31 -0.01 -11.51
CA VAL A 89 7.31 0.81 -12.21
C VAL A 89 7.85 2.22 -12.47
N LEU A 90 8.40 2.88 -11.44
CA LEU A 90 8.95 4.23 -11.55
C LEU A 90 10.16 4.27 -12.52
N VAL A 91 11.06 3.30 -12.42
CA VAL A 91 12.20 3.17 -13.35
C VAL A 91 11.71 2.92 -14.77
N GLY A 92 10.77 2.02 -14.97
CA GLY A 92 10.20 1.71 -16.28
C GLY A 92 9.49 2.88 -16.93
N LEU A 93 8.77 3.68 -16.13
CA LEU A 93 8.13 4.91 -16.57
C LEU A 93 9.14 5.93 -17.12
N ALA A 94 10.33 5.99 -16.53
CA ALA A 94 11.40 6.89 -16.96
C ALA A 94 12.31 6.31 -18.05
N THR A 95 12.27 5.00 -18.32
CA THR A 95 13.25 4.33 -19.19
C THR A 95 12.60 3.64 -20.39
N VAL A 96 12.01 2.45 -20.19
CA VAL A 96 11.47 1.62 -21.26
C VAL A 96 10.19 0.88 -20.84
N PRO A 97 9.20 0.73 -21.77
CA PRO A 97 7.92 0.11 -21.47
C PRO A 97 7.99 -1.32 -20.91
N VAL A 98 9.00 -2.11 -21.31
CA VAL A 98 9.14 -3.49 -20.83
C VAL A 98 9.41 -3.55 -19.32
N VAL A 99 10.26 -2.67 -18.80
CA VAL A 99 10.55 -2.60 -17.36
C VAL A 99 9.32 -2.14 -16.59
N PHE A 100 8.54 -1.22 -17.18
CA PHE A 100 7.28 -0.76 -16.59
C PHE A 100 6.28 -1.91 -16.44
N ILE A 101 6.07 -2.71 -17.48
CA ILE A 101 5.16 -3.87 -17.45
C ILE A 101 5.61 -4.91 -16.42
N LEU A 102 6.92 -5.22 -16.39
CA LEU A 102 7.48 -6.13 -15.39
C LEU A 102 7.30 -5.60 -13.96
N GLY A 103 7.55 -4.31 -13.74
CA GLY A 103 7.32 -3.65 -12.46
C GLY A 103 5.86 -3.75 -12.03
N LEU A 104 4.92 -3.52 -12.95
CA LEU A 104 3.49 -3.61 -12.68
C LEU A 104 3.08 -5.04 -12.27
N ALA A 105 3.62 -6.06 -12.93
CA ALA A 105 3.38 -7.46 -12.59
C ALA A 105 3.90 -7.80 -11.19
N VAL A 106 5.15 -7.42 -10.87
CA VAL A 106 5.76 -7.64 -9.55
C VAL A 106 5.01 -6.88 -8.46
N MET A 107 4.65 -5.62 -8.71
CA MET A 107 3.91 -4.79 -7.77
C MET A 107 2.52 -5.36 -7.49
N THR A 108 1.79 -5.77 -8.53
CA THR A 108 0.44 -6.33 -8.38
C THR A 108 0.49 -7.68 -7.67
N GLY A 109 1.43 -8.55 -8.04
CA GLY A 109 1.65 -9.82 -7.34
C GLY A 109 1.95 -9.59 -5.87
N GLY A 110 2.97 -8.78 -5.54
CA GLY A 110 3.32 -8.46 -4.16
C GLY A 110 2.17 -7.85 -3.35
N ALA A 111 1.35 -7.00 -3.96
CA ALA A 111 0.16 -6.44 -3.33
C ALA A 111 -0.90 -7.51 -3.02
N VAL A 112 -1.26 -8.34 -4.00
CA VAL A 112 -2.26 -9.40 -3.86
C VAL A 112 -1.85 -10.39 -2.78
N GLU A 113 -0.59 -10.83 -2.81
CA GLU A 113 -0.01 -11.74 -1.81
C GLU A 113 -0.05 -11.16 -0.41
N TRP A 114 0.41 -9.91 -0.27
CA TRP A 114 0.44 -9.27 1.02
C TRP A 114 -0.97 -9.05 1.60
N LEU A 115 -1.92 -8.65 0.75
CA LEU A 115 -3.32 -8.49 1.15
C LEU A 115 -3.94 -9.83 1.55
N THR A 116 -3.68 -10.89 0.78
CA THR A 116 -4.20 -12.23 1.05
C THR A 116 -3.68 -12.77 2.38
N LEU A 117 -2.39 -12.60 2.66
CA LEU A 117 -1.79 -12.98 3.95
C LEU A 117 -2.38 -12.17 5.12
N ASN A 118 -2.48 -10.86 4.98
CA ASN A 118 -3.06 -10.01 6.02
C ASN A 118 -4.54 -10.34 6.30
N TRP A 119 -5.29 -10.68 5.26
CA TRP A 119 -6.67 -11.13 5.39
C TRP A 119 -6.74 -12.50 6.07
N ALA A 120 -5.93 -13.46 5.62
CA ALA A 120 -5.92 -14.81 6.17
C ALA A 120 -5.53 -14.83 7.65
N ASP A 121 -4.57 -14.00 8.07
CA ASP A 121 -4.19 -13.85 9.47
C ASP A 121 -5.33 -13.35 10.37
N ARG A 122 -6.31 -12.65 9.79
CA ARG A 122 -7.47 -12.04 10.47
C ARG A 122 -8.80 -12.74 10.16
N ALA A 123 -8.79 -13.85 9.42
CA ALA A 123 -10.00 -14.51 8.95
C ALA A 123 -10.80 -15.15 10.09
N SER A 124 -10.11 -15.63 11.13
CA SER A 124 -10.72 -16.21 12.34
C SER A 124 -9.95 -15.82 13.60
N ASN A 125 -10.59 -15.95 14.77
CA ASN A 125 -9.94 -15.82 16.08
C ASN A 125 -9.04 -17.01 16.43
N ASP A 126 -9.16 -18.14 15.72
CA ASP A 126 -8.29 -19.30 15.90
C ASP A 126 -7.06 -19.24 14.99
N ARG A 127 -5.88 -19.08 15.58
CA ARG A 127 -4.60 -19.04 14.85
C ARG A 127 -4.24 -20.35 14.17
N ARG A 128 -4.66 -21.51 14.71
CA ARG A 128 -4.39 -22.80 14.08
C ARG A 128 -5.12 -22.89 12.76
N TYR A 129 -6.39 -22.51 12.76
CA TYR A 129 -7.21 -22.43 11.55
C TYR A 129 -6.59 -21.49 10.50
N ASN A 130 -6.20 -20.27 10.89
CA ASN A 130 -5.61 -19.31 9.96
C ASN A 130 -4.29 -19.82 9.34
N ASN A 131 -3.44 -20.48 10.12
CA ASN A 131 -2.18 -21.04 9.63
C ASN A 131 -2.42 -22.20 8.64
N ASP A 132 -3.36 -23.09 8.95
CA ASP A 132 -3.70 -24.23 8.10
C ASP A 132 -4.34 -23.79 6.78
N MET A 133 -5.18 -22.74 6.82
CA MET A 133 -5.82 -22.15 5.64
C MET A 133 -4.79 -21.56 4.67
N VAL A 134 -3.80 -20.81 5.18
CA VAL A 134 -2.70 -20.26 4.36
C VAL A 134 -1.91 -21.39 3.69
N ARG A 135 -1.54 -22.43 4.44
CA ARG A 135 -0.71 -23.55 3.94
C ARG A 135 -1.43 -24.44 2.92
N THR A 136 -2.73 -24.67 3.10
CA THR A 136 -3.44 -25.74 2.39
C THR A 136 -4.32 -25.21 1.26
N ARG A 137 -4.80 -23.96 1.33
CA ARG A 137 -5.87 -23.47 0.44
C ARG A 137 -5.54 -22.16 -0.28
N SER A 138 -4.81 -21.25 0.35
CA SER A 138 -4.55 -19.92 -0.22
C SER A 138 -3.32 -19.89 -1.12
N VAL A 139 -2.18 -20.42 -0.64
CA VAL A 139 -0.85 -20.22 -1.25
C VAL A 139 -0.45 -21.36 -2.21
N GLY A 140 -1.01 -22.56 -2.03
CA GLY A 140 -0.53 -23.80 -2.66
C GLY A 140 -0.69 -23.95 -4.19
N PRO A 141 -1.87 -23.72 -4.78
CA PRO A 141 -2.14 -24.30 -6.11
C PRO A 141 -1.79 -23.43 -7.33
N LEU A 142 -1.89 -22.10 -7.23
CA LEU A 142 -1.72 -21.18 -8.37
C LEU A 142 -0.53 -20.22 -8.21
N GLU A 143 -0.19 -19.94 -6.96
CA GLU A 143 0.78 -18.93 -6.55
C GLU A 143 2.22 -19.31 -6.93
N TYR A 144 2.63 -20.54 -6.59
CA TYR A 144 3.99 -21.01 -6.91
C TYR A 144 4.25 -21.07 -8.41
N PRO A 145 3.36 -21.61 -9.28
CA PRO A 145 3.59 -21.61 -10.72
C PRO A 145 3.63 -20.20 -11.32
N ALA A 146 2.71 -19.31 -10.95
CA ALA A 146 2.61 -17.97 -11.53
C ALA A 146 3.77 -17.07 -11.09
N ALA A 147 4.09 -17.04 -9.79
CA ALA A 147 5.20 -16.27 -9.27
C ALA A 147 6.54 -16.79 -9.83
N SER A 148 6.70 -18.12 -9.93
CA SER A 148 7.89 -18.71 -10.54
C SER A 148 8.01 -18.36 -12.01
N ALA A 149 6.92 -18.36 -12.77
CA ALA A 149 6.92 -17.97 -14.18
C ALA A 149 7.35 -16.50 -14.37
N VAL A 150 6.86 -15.59 -13.53
CA VAL A 150 7.26 -14.17 -13.56
C VAL A 150 8.74 -14.02 -13.20
N ALA A 151 9.19 -14.67 -12.13
CA ALA A 151 10.58 -14.60 -11.68
C ALA A 151 11.54 -15.18 -12.75
N LEU A 152 11.23 -16.35 -13.29
CA LEU A 152 12.01 -16.99 -14.36
C LEU A 152 12.01 -16.16 -15.63
N GLY A 153 10.87 -15.57 -16.00
CA GLY A 153 10.75 -14.67 -17.15
C GLY A 153 11.63 -13.43 -16.99
N ALA A 154 11.66 -12.83 -15.80
CA ALA A 154 12.52 -11.70 -15.49
C ALA A 154 14.01 -12.08 -15.57
N VAL A 155 14.41 -13.21 -14.98
CA VAL A 155 15.79 -13.71 -15.04
C VAL A 155 16.22 -13.97 -16.48
N ALA A 156 15.40 -14.66 -17.27
CA ALA A 156 15.68 -14.95 -18.67
C ALA A 156 15.82 -13.66 -19.50
N TYR A 157 14.96 -12.68 -19.27
CA TYR A 157 15.03 -11.38 -19.94
C TYR A 157 16.32 -10.62 -19.60
N LEU A 158 16.67 -10.52 -18.32
CA LEU A 158 17.89 -9.86 -17.88
C LEU A 158 19.13 -10.54 -18.44
N PHE A 159 19.17 -11.88 -18.39
CA PHE A 159 20.24 -12.67 -18.97
C PHE A 159 20.37 -12.43 -20.48
N SER A 160 19.26 -12.43 -21.21
CA SER A 160 19.24 -12.10 -22.64
C SER A 160 19.82 -10.72 -22.93
N ARG A 161 19.45 -9.70 -22.15
CA ARG A 161 19.99 -8.34 -22.30
C ARG A 161 21.48 -8.24 -22.01
N VAL A 162 21.96 -8.95 -20.98
CA VAL A 162 23.38 -9.02 -20.67
C VAL A 162 24.13 -9.66 -21.84
N MET A 163 23.70 -10.84 -22.30
CA MET A 163 24.34 -11.56 -23.41
C MET A 163 24.32 -10.78 -24.73
N LEU A 164 23.25 -10.03 -25.00
CA LEU A 164 23.15 -9.16 -26.18
C LEU A 164 24.12 -7.97 -26.14
N ASN A 165 24.52 -7.52 -24.95
CA ASN A 165 25.44 -6.39 -24.77
C ASN A 165 26.91 -6.83 -24.60
N VAL A 166 27.19 -8.14 -24.48
CA VAL A 166 28.55 -8.67 -24.41
C VAL A 166 29.20 -8.63 -25.80
N SER A 167 30.47 -8.23 -25.87
CA SER A 167 31.20 -8.16 -27.15
C SER A 167 31.47 -9.56 -27.71
N LYS A 168 31.49 -9.69 -29.03
CA LYS A 168 31.75 -10.97 -29.72
C LYS A 168 33.16 -11.54 -29.47
N SER A 169 34.06 -10.76 -28.88
CA SER A 169 35.44 -11.13 -28.56
C SER A 169 35.64 -11.49 -27.08
N ALA A 170 34.57 -11.60 -26.29
CA ALA A 170 34.65 -11.85 -24.85
C ALA A 170 34.92 -13.34 -24.49
N GLY A 171 35.43 -14.14 -25.43
CA GLY A 171 35.77 -15.56 -25.26
C GLY A 171 37.13 -15.87 -25.85
#